data_AF-A0A7S0YU73-F1
#
_entry.id   AF-A0A7S0YU73-F1
#
_cell.length_a   1.000
_cell.length_b   1.000
_cell.length_c   1.000
_cell.angle_alpha   90.00
_cell.angle_beta   90.00
_cell.angle_gamma   90.00
#
_symmetry.space_group_name_H-M   'P 1'
#
loop_
_entity.id
_entity.type
_entity.pdbx_description
1 polymer ?
#
loop_
_entity_poly.entity_id
_entity_poly.type
_entity_poly.pdbx_seq_one_letter_code
_entity_poly.pdbx_strand_id
1 'polypeptide(L)'
;GGGVKQAAKLEEGDVQAQVDSLVCHIQYGVSIASCCKEYFARKELWGSRSDNKEVMELAKGLVATATRCYEQVMRLGLRVEATAIYDMLETMVHHGGVDGELPDPVPDEDESPIVHPSREQSFSSGWGLFQARLCDFLKIAHPQEGKCKWEDIRRIAMLLGSEATFANKGLNLLKQLMGFIADKDCDSYLQLMGLQVVRAVLYMRPNDPVLTDDQREAMFGLYSRNLPPSLTQSYERDRDLTALQLTLARLGAVDVVISCVESTDPDVRLAALQLGVTVLEGGNRRVQDMFAAALSQPSNQGFFVNIRTLFDQCIDDMKEAKRKEKRVLVEKT
;
A
#
# COMPACT_ATOMS: atom_id res chain seq x y z
N GLY A 1 -48.07 4.37 12.87
CA GLY A 1 -47.13 3.26 13.12
C GLY A 1 -45.87 3.29 12.27
N GLY A 2 -45.31 4.46 11.93
CA GLY A 2 -44.07 4.56 11.12
C GLY A 2 -42.79 4.79 11.92
N GLY A 3 -42.86 5.44 13.10
CA GLY A 3 -41.68 5.79 13.89
C GLY A 3 -40.98 4.60 14.57
N VAL A 4 -41.72 3.55 14.93
CA VAL A 4 -41.17 2.39 15.65
C VAL A 4 -40.26 1.53 14.75
N LYS A 5 -40.52 1.48 13.43
CA LYS A 5 -39.68 0.71 12.48
C LYS A 5 -38.37 1.40 12.12
N GLN A 6 -38.28 2.72 12.31
CA GLN A 6 -37.08 3.50 11.98
C GLN A 6 -36.10 3.56 13.15
N ALA A 7 -36.59 3.55 14.39
CA ALA A 7 -35.76 3.39 15.58
C ALA A 7 -35.10 2.00 15.67
N ALA A 8 -35.84 0.93 15.39
CA ALA A 8 -35.30 -0.43 15.39
C ALA A 8 -34.17 -0.64 14.36
N LYS A 9 -34.27 -0.01 13.18
CA LYS A 9 -33.21 -0.07 12.15
C LYS A 9 -31.94 0.71 12.50
N LEU A 10 -32.05 1.76 13.31
CA LEU A 10 -30.88 2.52 13.78
C LEU A 10 -30.15 1.76 14.89
N GLU A 11 -30.88 1.07 15.77
CA GLU A 11 -30.29 0.20 16.81
C GLU A 11 -29.60 -1.04 16.21
N GLU A 12 -30.17 -1.66 15.18
CA GLU A 12 -29.52 -2.80 14.49
C GLU A 12 -28.18 -2.43 13.83
N GLY A 13 -28.05 -1.22 13.28
CA GLY A 13 -26.81 -0.76 12.65
C GLY A 13 -25.68 -0.48 13.64
N ASP A 14 -26.01 0.04 14.82
CA ASP A 14 -25.04 0.32 15.88
C ASP A 14 -24.55 -0.97 16.56
N VAL A 15 -25.45 -1.95 16.74
CA VAL A 15 -25.09 -3.28 17.24
C VAL A 15 -24.15 -4.01 16.28
N GLN A 16 -24.40 -3.96 14.96
CA GLN A 16 -23.52 -4.60 13.98
C GLN A 16 -22.12 -3.97 13.97
N ALA A 17 -22.03 -2.64 14.02
CA ALA A 17 -20.73 -1.94 14.08
C ALA A 17 -19.94 -2.28 15.34
N GLN A 18 -20.62 -2.45 16.48
CA GLN A 18 -19.99 -2.89 17.73
C GLN A 18 -19.50 -4.33 17.67
N VAL A 19 -20.26 -5.23 17.01
CA VAL A 19 -19.85 -6.62 16.77
C VAL A 19 -18.63 -6.68 15.85
N ASP A 20 -18.64 -5.93 14.75
CA ASP A 20 -17.53 -5.90 13.78
C ASP A 20 -16.25 -5.35 14.42
N SER A 21 -16.38 -4.30 15.24
CA SER A 21 -15.28 -3.76 16.04
C SER A 21 -14.73 -4.82 17.01
N LEU A 22 -15.60 -5.52 17.74
CA LEU A 22 -15.20 -6.57 18.68
C LEU A 22 -14.42 -7.69 17.97
N VAL A 23 -14.89 -8.15 16.80
CA VAL A 23 -14.22 -9.17 15.99
C VAL A 23 -12.82 -8.72 15.57
N CYS A 24 -12.66 -7.46 15.13
CA CYS A 24 -11.35 -6.90 14.77
C CYS A 24 -10.36 -6.90 15.94
N HIS A 25 -10.83 -6.57 17.15
CA HIS A 25 -9.98 -6.57 18.35
C HIS A 25 -9.54 -7.99 18.72
N ILE A 26 -10.43 -8.97 18.57
CA ILE A 26 -10.12 -10.38 18.85
C ILE A 26 -9.10 -10.92 17.84
N GLN A 27 -9.29 -10.65 16.53
CA GLN A 27 -8.34 -11.03 15.49
C GLN A 27 -6.95 -10.40 15.69
N TYR A 28 -6.92 -9.15 16.19
CA TYR A 28 -5.66 -8.52 16.56
C TYR A 28 -4.99 -9.21 17.75
N GLY A 29 -5.76 -9.56 18.78
CA GLY A 29 -5.27 -10.33 19.93
C GLY A 29 -4.68 -11.69 19.51
N VAL A 30 -5.33 -12.38 18.57
CA VAL A 30 -4.84 -13.65 18.00
C VAL A 30 -3.54 -13.47 17.24
N SER A 31 -3.44 -12.41 16.43
CA SER A 31 -2.22 -12.11 15.68
C SER A 31 -1.04 -11.84 16.63
N ILE A 32 -1.27 -11.09 17.72
CA ILE A 32 -0.28 -10.90 18.78
C ILE A 32 0.10 -12.26 19.39
N ALA A 33 -0.90 -13.10 19.69
CA ALA A 33 -0.65 -14.41 20.29
C ALA A 33 0.21 -15.31 19.39
N SER A 34 -0.05 -15.33 18.08
CA SER A 34 0.76 -16.06 17.10
C SER A 34 2.19 -15.53 17.02
N CYS A 35 2.39 -14.20 17.02
CA CYS A 35 3.73 -13.62 17.05
C CYS A 35 4.48 -13.93 18.35
N CYS A 36 3.78 -13.89 19.48
CA CYS A 36 4.32 -14.26 20.78
C CYS A 36 4.71 -15.75 20.81
N LYS A 37 3.89 -16.65 20.26
CA LYS A 37 4.19 -18.08 20.14
C LYS A 37 5.56 -18.31 19.49
N GLU A 38 5.79 -17.71 18.32
CA GLU A 38 7.07 -17.80 17.61
C GLU A 38 8.23 -17.23 18.44
N TYR A 39 8.00 -16.12 19.14
CA TYR A 39 9.01 -15.52 20.02
C TYR A 39 9.36 -16.41 21.22
N PHE A 40 8.37 -17.03 21.86
CA PHE A 40 8.56 -17.92 23.01
C PHE A 40 9.07 -19.31 22.62
N ALA A 41 8.88 -19.74 21.37
CA ALA A 41 9.43 -21.00 20.85
C ALA A 41 10.97 -20.99 20.70
N ARG A 42 11.57 -19.80 20.60
CA ARG A 42 13.01 -19.60 20.40
C ARG A 42 13.82 -19.80 21.69
N LYS A 43 14.13 -21.06 22.01
CA LYS A 43 14.85 -21.46 23.24
C LYS A 43 16.15 -20.69 23.47
N GLU A 44 16.83 -20.23 22.43
CA GLU A 44 18.07 -19.45 22.53
C GLU A 44 17.87 -18.06 23.15
N LEU A 45 16.69 -17.45 23.02
CA LEU A 45 16.36 -16.15 23.62
C LEU A 45 16.09 -16.26 25.13
N TRP A 46 15.73 -17.47 25.56
CA TRP A 46 15.37 -17.79 26.95
C TRP A 46 16.47 -18.62 27.62
N GLY A 47 17.55 -18.92 26.91
CA GLY A 47 18.60 -19.87 27.25
C GLY A 47 19.65 -19.37 28.23
N SER A 48 19.21 -18.80 29.37
CA SER A 48 19.96 -18.71 30.64
C SER A 48 19.03 -18.14 31.72
N ARG A 49 17.94 -18.88 32.00
CA ARG A 49 16.91 -18.50 32.99
C ARG A 49 17.48 -18.43 34.41
N SER A 50 17.91 -17.26 34.86
CA SER A 50 17.96 -16.93 36.30
C SER A 50 18.05 -15.43 36.63
N ASP A 51 18.59 -14.59 35.74
CA ASP A 51 19.10 -13.29 36.23
C ASP A 51 18.16 -12.10 36.02
N ASN A 52 17.14 -12.21 35.15
CA ASN A 52 16.18 -11.11 34.94
C ASN A 52 14.81 -11.44 35.53
N LYS A 53 14.70 -11.28 36.86
CA LYS A 53 13.46 -11.45 37.62
C LYS A 53 12.31 -10.59 37.07
N GLU A 54 12.61 -9.38 36.59
CA GLU A 54 11.59 -8.47 36.06
C GLU A 54 10.95 -9.00 34.77
N VAL A 55 11.75 -9.57 33.86
CA VAL A 55 11.23 -10.18 32.62
C VAL A 55 10.36 -11.40 32.93
N MET A 56 10.73 -12.20 33.93
CA MET A 56 9.94 -13.36 34.34
C MET A 56 8.60 -12.95 34.98
N GLU A 57 8.59 -11.91 35.82
CA GLU A 57 7.34 -11.39 36.38
C GLU A 57 6.42 -10.78 35.30
N LEU A 58 6.99 -10.10 34.31
CA LEU A 58 6.21 -9.62 33.15
C LEU A 58 5.66 -10.78 32.32
N ALA A 59 6.45 -11.84 32.11
CA ALA A 59 6.00 -13.03 31.39
C ALA A 59 4.86 -13.75 32.13
N LYS A 60 4.93 -13.85 33.46
CA LYS A 60 3.82 -14.37 34.29
C LYS A 60 2.55 -13.51 34.17
N GLY A 61 2.71 -12.19 34.20
CA GLY A 61 1.60 -11.26 33.98
C GLY A 61 0.96 -11.42 32.59
N LEU A 62 1.77 -11.73 31.58
CA LEU A 62 1.31 -12.04 30.23
C LEU A 62 0.54 -13.36 30.18
N VAL A 63 1.04 -14.43 30.80
CA VAL A 63 0.32 -15.72 30.91
C VAL A 63 -1.04 -15.51 31.56
N ALA A 64 -1.10 -14.86 32.72
CA ALA A 64 -2.37 -14.60 33.41
C ALA A 64 -3.36 -13.76 32.58
N THR A 65 -2.86 -12.85 31.74
CA THR A 65 -3.70 -12.03 30.86
C THR A 65 -4.17 -12.81 29.64
N ALA A 66 -3.30 -13.63 29.05
CA ALA A 66 -3.62 -14.51 27.93
C ALA A 66 -4.62 -15.60 28.34
N THR A 67 -4.52 -16.18 29.54
CA THR A 67 -5.52 -17.13 30.08
C THR A 67 -6.90 -16.47 30.21
N ARG A 68 -6.98 -15.25 30.76
CA ARG A 68 -8.24 -14.50 30.80
C ARG A 68 -8.80 -14.21 29.42
N CYS A 69 -7.93 -13.89 28.45
CA CYS A 69 -8.32 -13.65 27.06
C CYS A 69 -8.89 -14.93 26.44
N TYR A 70 -8.20 -16.07 26.58
CA TYR A 70 -8.66 -17.37 26.16
C TYR A 70 -10.06 -17.69 26.70
N GLU A 71 -10.28 -17.53 28.01
CA GLU A 71 -11.57 -17.76 28.63
C GLU A 71 -12.70 -16.89 28.03
N GLN A 72 -12.42 -15.62 27.74
CA GLN A 72 -13.41 -14.73 27.10
C GLN A 72 -13.69 -15.14 25.66
N VAL A 73 -12.65 -15.46 24.88
CA VAL A 73 -12.77 -15.88 23.48
C VAL A 73 -13.54 -17.20 23.39
N MET A 74 -13.30 -18.13 24.33
CA MET A 74 -14.06 -19.37 24.47
C MET A 74 -15.53 -19.13 24.82
N ARG A 75 -15.83 -18.19 25.74
CA ARG A 75 -17.23 -17.79 26.07
C ARG A 75 -17.97 -17.20 24.89
N LEU A 76 -17.26 -16.57 23.95
CA LEU A 76 -17.82 -16.02 22.72
C LEU A 76 -17.98 -17.06 21.60
N GLY A 77 -17.55 -18.31 21.82
CA GLY A 77 -17.64 -19.38 20.82
C GLY A 77 -16.62 -19.29 19.69
N LEU A 78 -15.60 -18.44 19.83
CA LEU A 78 -14.56 -18.21 18.82
C LEU A 78 -13.43 -19.22 18.97
N ARG A 79 -13.70 -20.47 18.58
CA ARG A 79 -12.81 -21.61 18.89
C ARG A 79 -11.47 -21.55 18.17
N VAL A 80 -11.43 -21.10 16.91
CA VAL A 80 -10.18 -21.00 16.13
C VAL A 80 -9.21 -20.03 16.80
N GLU A 81 -9.74 -18.88 17.21
CA GLU A 81 -9.01 -17.85 17.92
C GLU A 81 -8.56 -18.32 19.31
N ALA A 82 -9.42 -19.07 20.02
CA ALA A 82 -9.08 -19.67 21.29
C ALA A 82 -7.94 -20.69 21.16
N THR A 83 -7.94 -21.54 20.13
CA THR A 83 -6.84 -22.49 19.85
C THR A 83 -5.52 -21.76 19.64
N ALA A 84 -5.51 -20.65 18.88
CA ALA A 84 -4.29 -19.89 18.66
C ALA A 84 -3.73 -19.26 19.94
N ILE A 85 -4.60 -18.80 20.86
CA ILE A 85 -4.18 -18.28 22.18
C ILE A 85 -3.69 -19.44 23.07
N TYR A 86 -4.36 -20.59 23.02
CA TYR A 86 -3.97 -21.79 23.75
C TYR A 86 -2.57 -22.27 23.33
N ASP A 87 -2.31 -22.38 22.04
CA ASP A 87 -1.01 -22.75 21.48
C ASP A 87 0.12 -21.83 21.97
N MET A 88 -0.15 -20.52 22.06
CA MET A 88 0.80 -19.56 22.62
C MET A 88 1.04 -19.85 24.11
N LEU A 89 -0.03 -20.03 24.89
CA LEU A 89 0.06 -20.34 26.33
C LEU A 89 0.87 -21.63 26.57
N GLU A 90 0.57 -22.68 25.81
CA GLU A 90 1.29 -23.96 25.85
C GLU A 90 2.77 -23.76 25.53
N THR A 91 3.07 -22.97 24.49
CA THR A 91 4.44 -22.64 24.12
C THR A 91 5.14 -21.85 25.23
N MET A 92 4.49 -20.85 25.84
CA MET A 92 5.04 -20.06 26.93
C MET A 92 5.34 -20.89 28.18
N VAL A 93 4.43 -21.79 28.58
CA VAL A 93 4.56 -22.57 29.81
C VAL A 93 5.51 -23.75 29.60
N HIS A 94 5.32 -24.57 28.55
CA HIS A 94 6.10 -25.79 28.37
C HIS A 94 7.44 -25.57 27.67
N HIS A 95 7.51 -24.65 26.70
CA HIS A 95 8.75 -24.38 25.96
C HIS A 95 9.49 -23.17 26.53
N GLY A 96 8.74 -22.10 26.80
CA GLY A 96 9.18 -20.84 27.38
C GLY A 96 9.39 -20.89 28.90
N GLY A 97 8.98 -21.98 29.58
CA GLY A 97 9.19 -22.23 31.01
C GLY A 97 8.79 -21.06 31.91
N VAL A 98 7.74 -20.35 31.50
CA VAL A 98 7.11 -19.31 32.29
C VAL A 98 6.15 -20.00 33.25
N ASP A 99 6.24 -19.71 34.55
CA ASP A 99 5.29 -20.28 35.52
C ASP A 99 3.87 -19.78 35.22
N GLY A 100 2.91 -20.71 35.14
CA GLY A 100 1.50 -20.39 34.99
C GLY A 100 0.64 -21.64 34.81
N GLU A 101 -0.65 -21.51 35.11
CA GLU A 101 -1.64 -22.56 34.90
C GLU A 101 -2.22 -22.44 33.49
N LEU A 102 -2.23 -23.56 32.76
CA LEU A 102 -2.89 -23.64 31.46
C LEU A 102 -4.40 -23.88 31.68
N PRO A 103 -5.28 -23.21 30.91
CA PRO A 103 -6.70 -23.53 30.91
C PRO A 103 -6.95 -24.90 30.26
N ASP A 104 -8.16 -25.44 30.39
CA ASP A 104 -8.54 -26.68 29.69
C ASP A 104 -8.48 -26.47 28.16
N PRO A 105 -7.92 -27.42 27.39
CA PRO A 105 -7.84 -27.32 25.94
C PRO A 105 -9.24 -27.27 25.30
N VAL A 106 -9.33 -26.67 24.11
CA VAL A 106 -10.56 -26.64 23.32
C VAL A 106 -10.95 -28.09 23.00
N PRO A 107 -12.17 -28.56 23.35
CA PRO A 107 -12.57 -29.93 23.06
C PRO A 107 -12.61 -30.16 21.55
N ASP A 108 -11.97 -31.25 21.10
CA ASP A 108 -11.98 -31.71 19.72
C ASP A 108 -13.40 -32.14 19.33
N GLU A 109 -14.17 -31.24 18.73
CA GLU A 109 -15.40 -31.61 18.00
C GLU A 109 -15.03 -31.95 16.55
N ASP A 110 -15.51 -33.11 16.07
CA ASP A 110 -15.23 -33.72 14.77
C ASP A 110 -14.79 -32.71 13.69
N GLU A 111 -13.49 -32.79 13.36
CA GLU A 111 -12.78 -31.91 12.43
C GLU A 111 -13.45 -31.93 11.05
N SER A 112 -14.36 -30.99 10.81
CA SER A 112 -14.61 -30.53 9.46
C SER A 112 -13.32 -29.84 8.99
N PRO A 113 -12.73 -30.23 7.85
CA PRO A 113 -11.43 -29.74 7.42
C PRO A 113 -11.46 -28.22 7.37
N ILE A 114 -10.69 -27.60 8.27
CA ILE A 114 -10.49 -26.15 8.30
C ILE A 114 -9.77 -25.81 7.00
N VAL A 115 -10.50 -25.21 6.06
CA VAL A 115 -9.93 -24.68 4.82
C VAL A 115 -9.09 -23.47 5.22
N HIS A 116 -7.79 -23.69 5.41
CA HIS A 116 -6.86 -22.59 5.56
C HIS A 116 -6.92 -21.72 4.30
N PRO A 117 -7.09 -20.39 4.43
CA PRO A 117 -7.04 -19.50 3.29
C PRO A 117 -5.70 -19.66 2.58
N SER A 118 -5.71 -19.56 1.25
CA SER A 118 -4.46 -19.62 0.47
C SER A 118 -3.52 -18.47 0.87
N ARG A 119 -2.22 -18.60 0.58
CA ARG A 119 -1.26 -17.51 0.82
C ARG A 119 -1.69 -16.20 0.18
N GLU A 120 -2.27 -16.22 -1.02
CA GLU A 120 -2.83 -15.01 -1.64
C GLU A 120 -4.04 -14.46 -0.90
N GLN A 121 -4.90 -15.32 -0.34
CA GLN A 121 -6.06 -14.87 0.45
C GLN A 121 -5.61 -14.25 1.79
N SER A 122 -4.64 -14.86 2.47
CA SER A 122 -4.04 -14.30 3.69
C SER A 122 -3.27 -13.01 3.43
N PHE A 123 -2.58 -12.91 2.29
CA PHE A 123 -1.89 -11.67 1.90
C PHE A 123 -2.88 -10.56 1.53
N SER A 124 -3.93 -10.87 0.75
CA SER A 124 -4.94 -9.89 0.34
C SER A 124 -5.73 -9.35 1.54
N SER A 125 -6.08 -10.21 2.50
CA SER A 125 -6.73 -9.78 3.74
C SER A 125 -5.78 -8.97 4.64
N GLY A 126 -4.52 -9.39 4.76
CA GLY A 126 -3.48 -8.65 5.49
C GLY A 126 -3.13 -7.31 4.86
N TRP A 127 -3.21 -7.19 3.53
CA TRP A 127 -2.91 -5.98 2.78
C TRP A 127 -3.92 -4.87 3.06
N GLY A 128 -5.22 -5.20 3.09
CA GLY A 128 -6.26 -4.25 3.48
C GLY A 128 -6.05 -3.72 4.91
N LEU A 129 -5.67 -4.60 5.83
CA LEU A 129 -5.34 -4.25 7.22
C LEU A 129 -4.04 -3.43 7.34
N PHE A 130 -3.04 -3.70 6.51
CA PHE A 130 -1.81 -2.92 6.45
C PHE A 130 -2.08 -1.52 5.92
N GLN A 131 -2.86 -1.39 4.84
CA GLN A 131 -3.30 -0.10 4.31
C GLN A 131 -4.11 0.68 5.35
N ALA A 132 -5.03 0.01 6.06
CA ALA A 132 -5.79 0.58 7.17
C ALA A 132 -4.86 1.18 8.24
N ARG A 133 -3.91 0.39 8.72
CA ARG A 133 -2.97 0.80 9.77
C ARG A 133 -1.98 1.86 9.32
N LEU A 134 -1.51 1.77 8.07
CA LEU A 134 -0.65 2.80 7.49
C LEU A 134 -1.41 4.11 7.36
N CYS A 135 -2.67 4.07 6.96
CA CYS A 135 -3.55 5.23 6.91
C CYS A 135 -3.79 5.81 8.31
N ASP A 136 -4.11 4.99 9.31
CA ASP A 136 -4.27 5.45 10.70
C ASP A 136 -2.97 6.03 11.29
N PHE A 137 -1.83 5.38 11.06
CA PHE A 137 -0.51 5.87 11.48
C PHE A 137 -0.18 7.22 10.85
N LEU A 138 -0.54 7.42 9.59
CA LEU A 138 -0.36 8.66 8.84
C LEU A 138 -1.52 9.66 9.03
N LYS A 139 -2.54 9.33 9.84
CA LYS A 139 -3.79 10.10 10.04
C LYS A 139 -4.54 10.43 8.75
N ILE A 140 -4.51 9.52 7.80
CA ILE A 140 -5.20 9.57 6.51
C ILE A 140 -6.55 8.87 6.70
N ALA A 141 -7.66 9.58 6.43
CA ALA A 141 -9.00 8.98 6.51
C ALA A 141 -9.13 7.80 5.54
N HIS A 142 -9.60 6.67 6.06
CA HIS A 142 -9.72 5.38 5.39
C HIS A 142 -10.34 5.48 3.98
N PRO A 143 -9.74 4.84 2.98
CA PRO A 143 -10.29 4.86 1.64
C PRO A 143 -11.53 3.96 1.50
N GLN A 144 -12.69 4.54 1.16
CA GLN A 144 -13.83 3.76 0.68
C GLN A 144 -13.51 3.18 -0.70
N GLU A 145 -13.76 1.88 -0.87
CA GLU A 145 -13.55 1.14 -2.11
C GLU A 145 -14.14 1.90 -3.31
N GLY A 146 -13.28 2.25 -4.26
CA GLY A 146 -13.67 2.80 -5.57
C GLY A 146 -13.64 4.33 -5.71
N LYS A 147 -13.66 5.12 -4.62
CA LYS A 147 -13.58 6.60 -4.72
C LYS A 147 -12.31 7.22 -4.14
N CYS A 148 -11.56 6.48 -3.33
CA CYS A 148 -10.45 7.08 -2.56
C CYS A 148 -9.06 7.03 -3.18
N LYS A 149 -8.85 6.36 -4.33
CA LYS A 149 -7.51 6.24 -4.93
C LYS A 149 -6.84 7.60 -5.19
N TRP A 150 -7.58 8.60 -5.68
CA TRP A 150 -7.00 9.90 -6.02
C TRP A 150 -6.63 10.75 -4.80
N GLU A 151 -7.47 10.75 -3.76
CA GLU A 151 -7.16 11.45 -2.51
C GLU A 151 -5.97 10.83 -1.78
N ASP A 152 -5.84 9.51 -1.82
CA ASP A 152 -4.68 8.82 -1.23
C ASP A 152 -3.41 9.17 -1.99
N ILE A 153 -3.42 9.12 -3.33
CA ILE A 153 -2.29 9.55 -4.17
C ILE A 153 -1.88 10.98 -3.82
N ARG A 154 -2.87 11.88 -3.69
CA ARG A 154 -2.64 13.29 -3.33
C ARG A 154 -1.98 13.42 -1.96
N ARG A 155 -2.53 12.77 -0.94
CA ARG A 155 -2.01 12.83 0.44
C ARG A 155 -0.61 12.21 0.53
N ILE A 156 -0.39 11.04 -0.08
CA ILE A 156 0.91 10.38 -0.09
C ILE A 156 1.93 11.24 -0.84
N ALA A 157 1.57 11.84 -1.97
CA ALA A 157 2.48 12.73 -2.69
C ALA A 157 2.80 14.01 -1.91
N MET A 158 1.85 14.60 -1.19
CA MET A 158 2.14 15.72 -0.28
C MET A 158 3.10 15.30 0.86
N LEU A 159 2.91 14.12 1.42
CA LEU A 159 3.75 13.58 2.49
C LEU A 159 5.18 13.29 2.01
N LEU A 160 5.32 12.56 0.91
CA LEU A 160 6.61 12.10 0.39
C LEU A 160 7.35 13.19 -0.39
N GLY A 161 6.63 14.12 -1.01
CA GLY A 161 7.20 15.23 -1.77
C GLY A 161 7.55 16.45 -0.94
N SER A 162 7.27 16.46 0.38
CA SER A 162 7.61 17.55 1.29
C SER A 162 8.83 17.19 2.14
N GLU A 163 9.83 18.08 2.20
CA GLU A 163 11.00 17.92 3.08
C GLU A 163 10.69 18.27 4.53
N ALA A 164 9.56 18.93 4.80
CA ALA A 164 9.13 19.28 6.15
C ALA A 164 8.60 18.08 6.94
N THR A 165 8.36 16.95 6.29
CA THR A 165 7.86 15.73 6.94
C THR A 165 8.99 14.99 7.67
N PHE A 166 8.62 14.29 8.74
CA PHE A 166 9.58 13.64 9.63
C PHE A 166 10.50 12.69 8.85
N ALA A 167 11.81 12.83 9.04
CA ALA A 167 12.86 12.04 8.38
C ALA A 167 12.91 12.12 6.84
N ASN A 168 12.24 13.08 6.21
CA ASN A 168 12.21 13.21 4.73
C ASN A 168 13.14 14.31 4.18
N LYS A 169 14.19 14.67 4.91
CA LYS A 169 15.19 15.66 4.45
C LYS A 169 15.82 15.20 3.14
N GLY A 170 15.85 16.07 2.13
CA GLY A 170 16.34 15.73 0.79
C GLY A 170 15.50 14.67 0.07
N LEU A 171 14.22 14.52 0.45
CA LEU A 171 13.26 13.59 -0.15
C LEU A 171 13.69 12.11 -0.09
N ASN A 172 14.34 11.70 1.01
CA ASN A 172 14.82 10.33 1.20
C ASN A 172 13.70 9.29 1.12
N LEU A 173 12.49 9.58 1.63
CA LEU A 173 11.37 8.64 1.55
C LEU A 173 10.89 8.47 0.11
N LEU A 174 10.85 9.56 -0.66
CA LEU A 174 10.50 9.50 -2.08
C LEU A 174 11.55 8.73 -2.88
N LYS A 175 12.85 8.89 -2.55
CA LYS A 175 13.93 8.09 -3.12
C LYS A 175 13.77 6.60 -2.82
N GLN A 176 13.43 6.25 -1.57
CA GLN A 176 13.17 4.86 -1.19
C GLN A 176 11.96 4.28 -1.96
N LEU A 177 10.87 5.04 -2.09
CA LEU A 177 9.73 4.65 -2.90
C LEU A 177 10.14 4.39 -4.35
N MET A 178 10.92 5.29 -4.96
CA MET A 178 11.39 5.10 -6.33
C MET A 178 12.29 3.88 -6.49
N GLY A 179 13.20 3.62 -5.54
CA GLY A 179 13.99 2.40 -5.54
C GLY A 179 13.13 1.14 -5.43
N PHE A 180 12.10 1.17 -4.58
CA PHE A 180 11.17 0.06 -4.37
C PHE A 180 10.33 -0.24 -5.62
N ILE A 181 9.75 0.77 -6.29
CA ILE A 181 8.92 0.55 -7.49
C ILE A 181 9.74 0.25 -8.75
N ALA A 182 11.01 0.62 -8.78
CA ALA A 182 11.93 0.23 -9.86
C ALA A 182 12.37 -1.24 -9.77
N ASP A 183 12.13 -1.91 -8.63
CA ASP A 183 12.41 -3.33 -8.46
C ASP A 183 11.51 -4.17 -9.38
N LYS A 184 12.12 -5.17 -10.03
CA LYS A 184 11.44 -6.08 -10.95
C LYS A 184 10.49 -7.03 -10.23
N ASP A 185 10.74 -7.29 -8.95
CA ASP A 185 9.91 -8.13 -8.09
C ASP A 185 8.82 -7.33 -7.35
N CYS A 186 8.72 -6.02 -7.61
CA CYS A 186 7.66 -5.18 -7.04
C CYS A 186 6.31 -5.55 -7.65
N ASP A 187 5.30 -5.71 -6.80
CA ASP A 187 3.92 -5.93 -7.22
C ASP A 187 3.40 -4.81 -8.14
N SER A 188 2.73 -5.18 -9.23
CA SER A 188 2.27 -4.22 -10.25
C SER A 188 1.34 -3.15 -9.71
N TYR A 189 0.48 -3.48 -8.73
CA TYR A 189 -0.41 -2.49 -8.11
C TYR A 189 0.39 -1.47 -7.31
N LEU A 190 1.42 -1.91 -6.58
CA LEU A 190 2.34 -1.02 -5.87
C LEU A 190 3.17 -0.15 -6.83
N GLN A 191 3.66 -0.72 -7.93
CA GLN A 191 4.33 0.04 -8.99
C GLN A 191 3.43 1.14 -9.54
N LEU A 192 2.19 0.80 -9.91
CA LEU A 192 1.21 1.73 -10.45
C LEU A 192 0.94 2.88 -9.47
N MET A 193 0.66 2.57 -8.20
CA MET A 193 0.40 3.58 -7.18
C MET A 193 1.63 4.47 -6.95
N GLY A 194 2.83 3.89 -6.87
CA GLY A 194 4.06 4.67 -6.68
C GLY A 194 4.36 5.59 -7.86
N LEU A 195 4.18 5.13 -9.09
CA LEU A 195 4.30 5.96 -10.31
C LEU A 195 3.34 7.15 -10.28
N GLN A 196 2.09 6.91 -9.90
CA GLN A 196 1.05 7.93 -9.75
C GLN A 196 1.43 8.96 -8.67
N VAL A 197 1.94 8.51 -7.52
CA VAL A 197 2.43 9.37 -6.44
C VAL A 197 3.60 10.23 -6.89
N VAL A 198 4.64 9.64 -7.50
CA VAL A 198 5.82 10.37 -7.98
C VAL A 198 5.41 11.42 -9.01
N ARG A 199 4.50 11.08 -9.92
CA ARG A 199 3.95 12.04 -10.88
C ARG A 199 3.17 13.15 -10.20
N ALA A 200 2.32 12.85 -9.21
CA ALA A 200 1.56 13.85 -8.47
C ALA A 200 2.47 14.84 -7.70
N VAL A 201 3.64 14.40 -7.21
CA VAL A 201 4.64 15.30 -6.60
C VAL A 201 5.08 16.40 -7.56
N LEU A 202 5.28 16.11 -8.86
CA LEU A 202 5.65 17.12 -9.87
C LEU A 202 4.57 18.19 -10.08
N TYR A 203 3.30 17.79 -10.00
CA TYR A 203 2.19 18.71 -10.17
C TYR A 203 2.00 19.58 -8.93
N MET A 204 1.95 18.98 -7.75
CA MET A 204 1.60 19.68 -6.51
C MET A 204 2.76 20.46 -5.91
N ARG A 205 4.01 20.07 -6.21
CA ARG A 205 5.26 20.69 -5.71
C ARG A 205 5.17 21.02 -4.21
N PRO A 206 5.13 20.00 -3.33
CA PRO A 206 4.80 20.21 -1.91
C PRO A 206 5.78 21.12 -1.15
N ASN A 207 7.01 21.27 -1.64
CA ASN A 207 8.02 22.17 -1.09
C ASN A 207 8.04 23.58 -1.70
N ASP A 208 7.19 23.86 -2.68
CA ASP A 208 7.08 25.19 -3.27
C ASP A 208 6.30 26.10 -2.29
N PRO A 209 6.95 27.10 -1.68
CA PRO A 209 6.31 27.98 -0.70
C PRO A 209 5.39 29.01 -1.37
N VAL A 210 5.48 29.18 -2.69
CA VAL A 210 4.66 30.15 -3.44
C VAL A 210 3.27 29.58 -3.73
N LEU A 211 3.15 28.26 -3.81
CA LEU A 211 1.87 27.60 -4.09
C LEU A 211 0.99 27.52 -2.84
N THR A 212 -0.21 28.09 -2.95
CA THR A 212 -1.28 27.90 -1.97
C THR A 212 -1.90 26.51 -2.11
N ASP A 213 -2.60 26.03 -1.09
CA ASP A 213 -3.27 24.72 -1.16
C ASP A 213 -4.30 24.63 -2.28
N ASP A 214 -5.05 25.71 -2.54
CA ASP A 214 -5.98 25.79 -3.68
C ASP A 214 -5.27 25.67 -5.04
N GLN A 215 -4.06 26.24 -5.16
CA GLN A 215 -3.26 26.11 -6.36
C GLN A 215 -2.72 24.69 -6.52
N ARG A 216 -2.30 24.04 -5.43
CA ARG A 216 -1.89 22.63 -5.45
C ARG A 216 -3.05 21.72 -5.84
N GLU A 217 -4.25 22.01 -5.34
CA GLU A 217 -5.46 21.29 -5.70
C GLU A 217 -5.81 21.48 -7.18
N ALA A 218 -5.71 22.70 -7.70
CA ALA A 218 -5.89 22.96 -9.13
C ALA A 218 -4.85 22.21 -9.99
N MET A 219 -3.59 22.15 -9.55
CA MET A 219 -2.54 21.37 -10.20
C MET A 219 -2.84 19.86 -10.16
N PHE A 220 -3.35 19.34 -9.04
CA PHE A 220 -3.79 17.96 -8.93
C PHE A 220 -5.00 17.67 -9.84
N GLY A 221 -5.86 18.67 -10.04
CA GLY A 221 -6.93 18.65 -11.04
C GLY A 221 -6.43 18.52 -12.48
N LEU A 222 -5.27 19.09 -12.82
CA LEU A 222 -4.62 18.86 -14.12
C LEU A 222 -4.07 17.44 -14.22
N TYR A 223 -3.42 16.96 -13.16
CA TYR A 223 -2.89 15.60 -13.07
C TYR A 223 -3.98 14.54 -13.32
N SER A 224 -5.13 14.64 -12.63
CA SER A 224 -6.23 13.69 -12.76
C SER A 224 -6.85 13.65 -14.16
N ARG A 225 -6.72 14.73 -14.94
CA ARG A 225 -7.16 14.83 -16.34
C ARG A 225 -6.06 14.51 -17.34
N ASN A 226 -4.88 14.11 -16.88
CA ASN A 226 -3.69 13.89 -17.70
C ASN A 226 -3.29 15.09 -18.56
N LEU A 227 -3.51 16.31 -18.06
CA LEU A 227 -3.12 17.54 -18.73
C LEU A 227 -1.71 17.98 -18.31
N PRO A 228 -0.92 18.63 -19.17
CA PRO A 228 0.43 19.03 -18.83
C PRO A 228 0.44 20.11 -17.73
N PRO A 229 1.44 20.10 -16.82
CA PRO A 229 1.52 21.07 -15.73
C PRO A 229 1.83 22.49 -16.22
N SER A 230 2.26 22.66 -17.47
CA SER A 230 2.51 23.96 -18.11
C SER A 230 1.24 24.78 -18.38
N LEU A 231 0.04 24.18 -18.31
CA LEU A 231 -1.22 24.87 -18.58
C LEU A 231 -1.60 25.94 -17.55
N THR A 232 -1.04 25.91 -16.34
CA THR A 232 -1.30 26.92 -15.30
C THR A 232 -0.47 28.20 -15.43
N GLN A 233 0.30 28.31 -16.53
CA GLN A 233 0.92 29.51 -17.13
C GLN A 233 1.18 30.68 -16.15
N SER A 234 2.30 30.61 -15.45
CA SER A 234 3.11 31.81 -15.20
C SER A 234 4.58 31.47 -15.42
N TYR A 235 5.29 32.27 -16.23
CA TYR A 235 6.68 32.01 -16.64
C TYR A 235 7.65 31.84 -15.46
N GLU A 236 7.37 32.46 -14.32
CA GLU A 236 8.19 32.32 -13.10
C GLU A 236 8.08 30.91 -12.49
N ARG A 237 6.91 30.25 -12.64
CA ARG A 237 6.67 28.89 -12.12
C ARG A 237 7.38 27.79 -12.90
N ASP A 238 7.96 28.09 -14.07
CA ASP A 238 8.67 27.08 -14.88
C ASP A 238 10.06 26.76 -14.31
N ARG A 239 10.70 27.70 -13.60
CA ARG A 239 12.01 27.46 -12.98
C ARG A 239 11.94 26.44 -11.86
N ASP A 240 10.91 26.53 -11.02
CA ASP A 240 10.73 25.62 -9.88
C ASP A 240 10.34 24.22 -10.35
N LEU A 241 9.55 24.10 -11.43
CA LEU A 241 9.28 22.81 -12.07
C LEU A 241 10.57 22.18 -12.61
N THR A 242 11.37 22.96 -13.34
CA THR A 242 12.63 22.49 -13.92
C THR A 242 13.59 21.99 -12.85
N ALA A 243 13.67 22.68 -11.71
CA ALA A 243 14.48 22.28 -10.56
C ALA A 243 13.95 20.98 -9.94
N LEU A 244 12.63 20.87 -9.71
CA LEU A 244 12.02 19.67 -9.15
C LEU A 244 12.16 18.45 -10.08
N GLN A 245 11.95 18.60 -11.39
CA GLN A 245 12.19 17.56 -12.38
C GLN A 245 13.63 17.02 -12.29
N LEU A 246 14.61 17.93 -12.22
CA LEU A 246 16.02 17.53 -12.08
C LEU A 246 16.28 16.83 -10.74
N THR A 247 15.66 17.30 -9.66
CA THR A 247 15.75 16.65 -8.34
C THR A 247 15.19 15.23 -8.41
N LEU A 248 13.97 15.03 -8.90
CA LEU A 248 13.38 13.69 -9.02
C LEU A 248 14.18 12.78 -9.94
N ALA A 249 14.70 13.30 -11.06
CA ALA A 249 15.59 12.55 -11.94
C ALA A 249 16.82 12.03 -11.18
N ARG A 250 17.46 12.87 -10.35
CA ARG A 250 18.62 12.48 -9.51
C ARG A 250 18.28 11.49 -8.40
N LEU A 251 17.03 11.48 -7.95
CA LEU A 251 16.56 10.54 -6.94
C LEU A 251 16.20 9.17 -7.54
N GLY A 252 16.09 9.03 -8.87
CA GLY A 252 15.86 7.76 -9.55
C GLY A 252 14.62 7.72 -10.45
N ALA A 253 13.95 8.85 -10.71
CA ALA A 253 12.76 8.85 -11.56
C ALA A 253 13.03 8.34 -12.99
N VAL A 254 14.24 8.57 -13.52
CA VAL A 254 14.66 8.05 -14.84
C VAL A 254 14.70 6.52 -14.82
N ASP A 255 15.32 5.94 -13.79
CA ASP A 255 15.46 4.50 -13.63
C ASP A 255 14.09 3.83 -13.46
N VAL A 256 13.22 4.43 -12.64
CA VAL A 256 11.82 3.99 -12.46
C VAL A 256 11.08 3.94 -13.80
N VAL A 257 11.16 5.00 -14.61
CA VAL A 257 10.47 5.05 -15.90
C VAL A 257 10.99 3.94 -16.83
N ILE A 258 12.31 3.74 -16.90
CA ILE A 258 12.91 2.71 -17.75
C ILE A 258 12.48 1.32 -17.30
N SER A 259 12.63 1.01 -16.01
CA SER A 259 12.25 -0.29 -15.43
C SER A 259 10.75 -0.59 -15.60
N CYS A 260 9.87 0.37 -15.29
CA CYS A 260 8.42 0.14 -15.33
C CYS A 260 7.84 0.11 -16.75
N VAL A 261 8.50 0.70 -17.76
CA VAL A 261 8.12 0.51 -19.17
C VAL A 261 8.35 -0.93 -19.63
N GLU A 262 9.24 -1.68 -18.97
CA GLU A 262 9.44 -3.11 -19.23
C GLU A 262 8.42 -4.02 -18.53
N SER A 263 7.52 -3.47 -17.70
CA SER A 263 6.47 -4.24 -17.03
C SER A 263 5.54 -4.93 -18.02
N THR A 264 5.07 -6.13 -17.69
CA THR A 264 4.04 -6.83 -18.47
C THR A 264 2.65 -6.21 -18.26
N ASP A 265 2.46 -5.44 -17.19
CA ASP A 265 1.21 -4.78 -16.88
C ASP A 265 1.04 -3.52 -17.77
N PRO A 266 -0.03 -3.43 -18.59
CA PRO A 266 -0.26 -2.27 -19.45
C PRO A 266 -0.51 -0.97 -18.67
N ASP A 267 -1.12 -1.01 -17.50
CA ASP A 267 -1.43 0.18 -16.70
C ASP A 267 -0.15 0.75 -16.08
N VAL A 268 0.74 -0.11 -15.60
CA VAL A 268 2.08 0.27 -15.12
C VAL A 268 2.89 0.92 -16.24
N ARG A 269 2.91 0.32 -17.44
CA ARG A 269 3.60 0.89 -18.60
C ARG A 269 3.06 2.27 -18.98
N LEU A 270 1.73 2.42 -19.01
CA LEU A 270 1.10 3.70 -19.32
C LEU A 270 1.45 4.76 -18.27
N ALA A 271 1.37 4.42 -16.98
CA ALA A 271 1.74 5.33 -15.89
C ALA A 271 3.23 5.74 -15.94
N ALA A 272 4.11 4.79 -16.29
CA ALA A 272 5.54 5.06 -16.47
C ALA A 272 5.80 6.03 -17.63
N LEU A 273 5.12 5.84 -18.78
CA LEU A 273 5.19 6.77 -19.91
C LEU A 273 4.67 8.17 -19.54
N GLN A 274 3.55 8.25 -18.82
CA GLN A 274 3.01 9.53 -18.34
C GLN A 274 3.98 10.25 -17.39
N LEU A 275 4.63 9.51 -16.49
CA LEU A 275 5.68 10.06 -15.63
C LEU A 275 6.87 10.55 -16.47
N GLY A 276 7.33 9.76 -17.43
CA GLY A 276 8.42 10.13 -18.35
C GLY A 276 8.13 11.45 -19.09
N VAL A 277 6.92 11.58 -19.65
CA VAL A 277 6.47 12.82 -20.28
C VAL A 277 6.46 13.99 -19.29
N THR A 278 5.93 13.79 -18.08
CA THR A 278 5.83 14.85 -17.06
C THR A 278 7.21 15.33 -16.58
N VAL A 279 8.16 14.39 -16.41
CA VAL A 279 9.54 14.67 -16.00
C VAL A 279 10.31 15.43 -17.11
N LEU A 280 9.94 15.22 -18.37
CA LEU A 280 10.52 15.87 -19.55
C LEU A 280 9.76 17.11 -20.01
N GLU A 281 8.67 17.48 -19.34
CA GLU A 281 7.83 18.63 -19.68
C GLU A 281 8.67 19.91 -19.79
N GLY A 282 8.43 20.71 -20.82
CA GLY A 282 9.18 21.94 -21.08
C GLY A 282 10.60 21.71 -21.63
N GLY A 283 11.00 20.46 -21.90
CA GLY A 283 12.26 20.16 -22.56
C GLY A 283 13.49 20.31 -21.67
N ASN A 284 13.41 19.85 -20.41
CA ASN A 284 14.51 19.93 -19.45
C ASN A 284 15.74 19.13 -19.92
N ARG A 285 16.68 19.82 -20.60
CA ARG A 285 17.87 19.22 -21.22
C ARG A 285 18.68 18.35 -20.28
N ARG A 286 18.83 18.75 -19.01
CA ARG A 286 19.60 17.96 -18.03
C ARG A 286 18.96 16.61 -17.76
N VAL A 287 17.64 16.56 -17.70
CA VAL A 287 16.91 15.30 -17.52
C VAL A 287 16.94 14.47 -18.81
N GLN A 288 16.87 15.12 -19.98
CA GLN A 288 17.07 14.43 -21.27
C GLN A 288 18.45 13.77 -21.36
N ASP A 289 19.51 14.47 -20.93
CA ASP A 289 20.87 13.93 -20.90
C ASP A 289 20.97 12.72 -19.95
N MET A 290 20.24 12.74 -18.82
CA MET A 290 20.17 11.59 -17.90
C MET A 290 19.43 10.39 -18.51
N PHE A 291 18.30 10.62 -19.18
CA PHE A 291 17.61 9.56 -19.95
C PHE A 291 18.52 8.98 -21.03
N ALA A 292 19.20 9.83 -21.80
CA ALA A 292 20.10 9.40 -22.87
C ALA A 292 21.26 8.56 -22.31
N ALA A 293 21.86 9.00 -21.20
CA ALA A 293 22.92 8.26 -20.53
C ALA A 293 22.43 6.88 -20.05
N ALA A 294 21.27 6.82 -19.40
CA ALA A 294 20.70 5.56 -18.91
C ALA A 294 20.34 4.62 -20.09
N LEU A 295 19.60 5.11 -21.09
CA LEU A 295 19.16 4.32 -22.23
C LEU A 295 20.29 3.88 -23.17
N SER A 296 21.47 4.52 -23.11
CA SER A 296 22.65 4.09 -23.87
C SER A 296 23.26 2.78 -23.36
N GLN A 297 22.89 2.35 -22.15
CA GLN A 297 23.40 1.12 -21.57
C GLN A 297 22.80 -0.13 -22.23
N PRO A 298 23.60 -1.16 -22.57
CA PRO A 298 23.10 -2.38 -23.21
C PRO A 298 22.03 -3.13 -22.41
N SER A 299 22.01 -3.00 -21.08
CA SER A 299 21.00 -3.60 -20.20
C SER A 299 19.58 -3.08 -20.47
N ASN A 300 19.46 -1.90 -21.08
CA ASN A 300 18.17 -1.23 -21.32
C ASN A 300 17.65 -1.46 -22.75
N GLN A 301 18.12 -2.50 -23.44
CA GLN A 301 17.56 -2.90 -24.74
C GLN A 301 16.08 -3.30 -24.65
N GLY A 302 15.66 -3.87 -23.51
CA GLY A 302 14.27 -4.29 -23.26
C GLY A 302 13.28 -3.13 -23.40
N PHE A 303 13.64 -1.95 -22.90
CA PHE A 303 12.90 -0.70 -23.07
C PHE A 303 12.53 -0.45 -24.54
N PHE A 304 13.50 -0.46 -25.46
CA PHE A 304 13.26 -0.16 -26.87
C PHE A 304 12.41 -1.24 -27.56
N VAL A 305 12.61 -2.51 -27.21
CA VAL A 305 11.81 -3.63 -27.72
C VAL A 305 10.34 -3.49 -27.27
N ASN A 306 10.11 -3.13 -26.01
CA ASN A 306 8.78 -2.92 -25.47
C ASN A 306 8.07 -1.71 -26.09
N ILE A 307 8.78 -0.58 -26.26
CA ILE A 307 8.24 0.60 -26.97
C ILE A 307 7.86 0.25 -28.41
N ARG A 308 8.70 -0.49 -29.14
CA ARG A 308 8.39 -0.93 -30.49
C ARG A 308 7.14 -1.81 -30.52
N THR A 309 7.06 -2.78 -29.61
CA THR A 309 5.89 -3.67 -29.47
C THR A 309 4.61 -2.88 -29.22
N LEU A 310 4.66 -1.85 -28.37
CA LEU A 310 3.52 -0.96 -28.12
C LEU A 310 3.09 -0.21 -29.40
N PHE A 311 4.04 0.30 -30.19
CA PHE A 311 3.71 0.94 -31.47
C PHE A 311 3.02 -0.01 -32.44
N ASP A 312 3.53 -1.24 -32.57
CA ASP A 312 2.95 -2.26 -33.44
C ASP A 312 1.51 -2.60 -33.00
N GLN A 313 1.28 -2.76 -31.68
CA GLN A 313 -0.04 -2.99 -31.11
C GLN A 313 -1.01 -1.83 -31.40
N CYS A 314 -0.60 -0.58 -31.14
CA CYS A 314 -1.44 0.59 -31.43
C CYS A 314 -1.81 0.69 -32.91
N ILE A 315 -0.88 0.36 -33.82
CA ILE A 315 -1.14 0.37 -35.27
C ILE A 315 -2.22 -0.66 -35.62
N ASP A 316 -2.16 -1.86 -35.05
CA ASP A 316 -3.13 -2.91 -35.33
C ASP A 316 -4.51 -2.60 -34.73
N ASP A 317 -4.57 -2.05 -33.52
CA ASP A 317 -5.81 -1.58 -32.89
C ASP A 317 -6.49 -0.50 -33.74
N MET A 318 -5.72 0.46 -34.27
CA MET A 318 -6.26 1.50 -35.17
C MET A 318 -6.82 0.91 -36.47
N LYS A 319 -6.14 -0.10 -37.06
CA LYS A 319 -6.64 -0.80 -38.25
C LYS A 319 -7.93 -1.56 -37.94
N GLU A 320 -8.01 -2.21 -36.79
CA GLU A 320 -9.20 -2.95 -36.36
C GLU A 320 -10.39 -2.00 -36.11
N ALA A 321 -10.18 -0.91 -35.38
CA ALA A 321 -11.19 0.12 -35.15
C ALA A 321 -11.77 0.66 -36.47
N LYS A 322 -10.90 0.96 -37.45
CA LYS A 322 -11.31 1.41 -38.79
C LYS A 322 -12.09 0.34 -39.57
N ARG A 323 -11.75 -0.94 -39.41
CA ARG A 323 -12.51 -2.06 -40.03
C ARG A 323 -13.90 -2.19 -39.40
N LYS A 324 -14.02 -2.05 -38.07
CA LYS A 324 -15.30 -2.08 -37.35
C LYS A 324 -16.20 -0.92 -37.77
N GLU A 325 -15.67 0.29 -37.84
CA GLU A 325 -16.41 1.48 -38.27
C GLU A 325 -16.97 1.32 -39.69
N LYS A 326 -16.17 0.78 -40.63
CA LYS A 326 -16.62 0.47 -42.00
C LYS A 326 -17.75 -0.56 -42.04
N ARG A 327 -17.69 -1.61 -41.23
CA ARG A 327 -18.77 -2.63 -41.17
C ARG A 327 -20.07 -2.02 -40.68
N VAL A 328 -20.01 -1.23 -39.61
CA VAL A 328 -21.17 -0.52 -39.05
C VAL A 328 -21.78 0.45 -40.08
N LEU A 329 -20.97 1.09 -40.92
CA LEU A 329 -21.46 1.98 -41.97
C LEU A 329 -22.19 1.21 -43.08
N VAL A 330 -21.64 0.06 -43.52
CA VAL A 330 -22.26 -0.79 -44.54
C VAL A 330 -23.58 -1.39 -44.05
N GLU A 331 -23.65 -1.83 -42.79
CA GLU A 331 -24.88 -2.40 -42.20
C GLU A 331 -26.02 -1.37 -42.03
N LYS A 332 -25.71 -0.08 -42.04
CA LYS A 332 -26.68 1.02 -41.93
C LYS A 332 -27.22 1.51 -43.28
N THR A 333 -26.62 1.09 -44.39
CA THR A 333 -27.04 1.39 -45.78
C THR A 333 -27.79 0.22 -46.37
#